data_AF-A0A973A3J3-F1
#
_entry.id   AF-A0A973A3J3-F1
#
_cell.length_a   1.000
_cell.length_b   1.000
_cell.length_c   1.000
_cell.angle_alpha   90.00
_cell.angle_beta   90.00
_cell.angle_gamma   90.00
#
_symmetry.space_group_name_H-M   'P 1'
#
loop_
_entity.id
_entity.type
_entity.pdbx_description
1 polymer ?
#
loop_
_entity_poly.entity_id
_entity_poly.type
_entity_poly.pdbx_seq_one_letter_code
_entity_poly.pdbx_strand_id
1 'polypeptide(L)'
;MKCPYCAEDIQDDAVVCRFCSAVKSNGKWNHPATKSTTKASKFMGPQFTIRTAGVFFLISAMVEMMSITSAVPLFGDVRGGVIAVMYHLLFVGLFFGMGFGMWSKKVWGFQMMFGGTIFYTLDRLLYILNSQARNAEITSMLGKYGAILGSDGQNMITQVMNLTVGLTLLCWWGFLLYLYFKRDYFESLET
;
A
#
# COMPACT_ATOMS: atom_id res chain seq x y z
N MET A 1 6.30 56.14 5.43
CA MET A 1 5.08 55.47 4.93
C MET A 1 4.92 54.09 5.58
N LYS A 2 3.77 53.38 5.43
CA LYS A 2 3.61 52.00 5.93
C LYS A 2 3.86 50.95 4.85
N CYS A 3 4.51 49.85 5.22
CA CYS A 3 4.65 48.70 4.32
C CYS A 3 3.28 48.05 4.08
N PRO A 4 2.85 47.81 2.83
CA PRO A 4 1.53 47.25 2.53
C PRO A 4 1.36 45.78 2.94
N TYR A 5 2.45 45.09 3.31
CA TYR A 5 2.42 43.67 3.66
C TYR A 5 2.47 43.41 5.17
N CYS A 6 3.29 44.15 5.91
CA CYS A 6 3.46 43.94 7.36
C CYS A 6 3.01 45.13 8.22
N ALA A 7 2.48 46.20 7.62
CA ALA A 7 1.97 47.41 8.29
C ALA A 7 2.99 48.21 9.13
N GLU A 8 4.26 47.81 9.11
CA GLU A 8 5.36 48.50 9.79
C GLU A 8 5.72 49.82 9.11
N ASP A 9 6.20 50.77 9.92
CA ASP A 9 6.67 52.07 9.45
C ASP A 9 8.02 51.90 8.73
N ILE A 10 8.08 52.41 7.50
CA ILE A 10 9.25 52.38 6.62
C ILE A 10 9.59 53.79 6.15
N GLN A 11 10.88 54.02 5.90
CA GLN A 11 11.36 55.25 5.30
C GLN A 11 10.84 55.38 3.86
N ASP A 12 10.59 56.60 3.41
CA ASP A 12 9.92 56.84 2.11
C ASP A 12 10.82 56.50 0.91
N ASP A 13 12.14 56.51 1.11
CA ASP A 13 13.20 56.10 0.18
C ASP A 13 13.58 54.61 0.30
N ALA A 14 12.92 53.85 1.19
CA ALA A 14 13.23 52.44 1.37
C ALA A 14 12.91 51.61 0.11
N VAL A 15 13.92 50.87 -0.35
CA VAL A 15 13.80 49.91 -1.46
C VAL A 15 13.40 48.51 -0.96
N VAL A 16 13.67 48.21 0.32
CA VAL A 16 13.36 46.92 0.94
C VAL A 16 12.79 47.14 2.34
N CYS A 17 11.74 46.42 2.69
CA CYS A 17 11.20 46.40 4.06
C CYS A 17 12.06 45.50 4.94
N ARG A 18 12.60 46.04 6.03
CA ARG A 18 13.44 45.27 6.99
C ARG A 18 12.68 44.13 7.67
N PHE A 19 11.37 44.25 7.86
CA PHE A 19 10.57 43.31 8.65
C PHE A 19 10.06 42.11 7.84
N CYS A 20 9.48 42.35 6.65
CA CYS A 20 8.94 41.28 5.81
C CYS A 20 9.73 41.03 4.51
N SER A 21 10.83 41.74 4.32
CA SER A 21 11.66 41.64 3.11
C SER A 21 10.94 41.98 1.79
N ALA A 22 9.76 42.60 1.84
CA ALA A 22 9.10 43.16 0.66
C ALA A 22 10.02 44.14 -0.07
N VAL A 23 10.05 44.10 -1.41
CA VAL A 23 10.93 44.91 -2.24
C VAL A 23 10.10 45.86 -3.10
N LYS A 24 10.48 47.14 -3.14
CA LYS A 24 9.88 48.16 -4.00
C LYS A 24 10.58 48.15 -5.36
N SER A 25 9.85 47.82 -6.41
CA SER A 25 10.33 47.85 -7.81
C SER A 25 9.34 48.61 -8.67
N ASN A 26 9.83 49.58 -9.47
CA ASN A 26 9.01 50.45 -10.31
C ASN A 26 7.86 51.13 -9.55
N GLY A 27 8.14 51.61 -8.32
CA GLY A 27 7.14 52.26 -7.46
C GLY A 27 6.11 51.33 -6.82
N LYS A 28 6.10 50.04 -7.14
CA LYS A 28 5.20 49.04 -6.54
C LYS A 28 5.94 48.15 -5.56
N TRP A 29 5.35 47.94 -4.39
CA TRP A 29 5.84 46.97 -3.41
C TRP A 29 5.46 45.56 -3.84
N ASN A 30 6.44 44.66 -3.85
CA ASN A 30 6.25 43.24 -4.11
C ASN A 30 6.75 42.47 -2.89
N HIS A 31 5.91 41.63 -2.30
CA HIS A 31 6.39 40.66 -1.32
C HIS A 31 7.35 39.71 -2.05
N PRO A 32 8.49 39.30 -1.46
CA PRO A 32 9.22 38.17 -1.97
C PRO A 32 8.23 37.02 -1.91
N ALA A 33 7.64 36.67 -3.06
CA ALA A 33 6.97 35.40 -3.20
C ALA A 33 8.00 34.40 -2.70
N THR A 34 7.70 33.72 -1.60
CA THR A 34 8.50 32.62 -1.12
C THR A 34 8.57 31.69 -2.31
N LYS A 35 9.65 31.80 -3.09
CA LYS A 35 9.95 30.85 -4.14
C LYS A 35 10.29 29.62 -3.34
N SER A 36 9.25 28.85 -3.01
CA SER A 36 9.34 27.49 -2.55
C SER A 36 9.94 26.73 -3.71
N THR A 37 11.25 26.88 -3.89
CA THR A 37 12.08 26.06 -4.75
C THR A 37 12.45 24.81 -3.97
N THR A 38 11.50 24.20 -3.28
CA THR A 38 11.51 22.74 -3.21
C THR A 38 10.85 22.27 -4.49
N LYS A 39 11.63 22.29 -5.59
CA LYS A 39 11.44 21.28 -6.63
C LYS A 39 11.71 19.94 -5.93
N ALA A 40 10.67 19.41 -5.26
CA ALA A 40 10.68 18.03 -4.78
C ALA A 40 11.15 17.19 -5.97
N SER A 41 12.19 16.40 -5.74
CA SER A 41 12.82 15.61 -6.79
C SER A 41 11.74 14.86 -7.55
N LYS A 42 11.76 15.01 -8.88
CA LYS A 42 10.83 14.37 -9.83
C LYS A 42 11.00 12.84 -9.88
N PHE A 43 11.74 12.27 -8.93
CA PHE A 43 12.03 10.85 -8.85
C PHE A 43 10.85 10.17 -8.14
N MET A 44 9.84 9.85 -8.94
CA MET A 44 8.69 9.00 -8.60
C MET A 44 7.58 9.68 -7.78
N GLY A 45 6.70 10.40 -8.47
CA GLY A 45 5.44 10.83 -7.89
C GLY A 45 4.52 9.64 -7.51
N PRO A 46 3.46 9.86 -6.70
CA PRO A 46 2.56 8.82 -6.23
C PRO A 46 2.01 7.91 -7.33
N GLN A 47 1.83 8.46 -8.55
CA GLN A 47 1.35 7.71 -9.70
C GLN A 47 2.26 6.53 -10.08
N PHE A 48 3.58 6.68 -9.96
CA PHE A 48 4.51 5.60 -10.27
C PHE A 48 4.35 4.45 -9.25
N THR A 49 4.41 4.77 -7.96
CA THR A 49 4.28 3.77 -6.89
C THR A 49 2.96 3.03 -6.96
N ILE A 50 1.85 3.75 -7.13
CA ILE A 50 0.50 3.15 -7.17
C ILE A 50 0.33 2.27 -8.42
N ARG A 51 0.83 2.69 -9.59
CA ARG A 51 0.77 1.86 -10.82
C ARG A 51 1.65 0.63 -10.73
N THR A 52 2.87 0.77 -10.23
CA THR A 52 3.79 -0.35 -10.03
C THR A 52 3.20 -1.37 -9.07
N ALA A 53 2.63 -0.92 -7.94
CA ALA A 53 1.88 -1.79 -7.05
C ALA A 53 0.71 -2.47 -7.79
N GLY A 54 -0.05 -1.74 -8.59
CA GLY A 54 -1.10 -2.29 -9.45
C GLY A 54 -0.63 -3.43 -10.35
N VAL A 55 0.54 -3.30 -10.98
CA VAL A 55 1.14 -4.37 -11.78
C VAL A 55 1.48 -5.59 -10.93
N PHE A 56 2.08 -5.41 -9.75
CA PHE A 56 2.37 -6.53 -8.85
C PHE A 56 1.09 -7.27 -8.43
N PHE A 57 0.00 -6.56 -8.16
CA PHE A 57 -1.30 -7.19 -7.89
C PHE A 57 -1.83 -7.99 -9.10
N LEU A 58 -1.69 -7.47 -10.32
CA LEU A 58 -2.09 -8.22 -11.52
C LEU A 58 -1.22 -9.48 -11.70
N ILE A 59 0.08 -9.40 -11.44
CA ILE A 59 0.97 -10.57 -11.44
C ILE A 59 0.54 -11.58 -10.37
N SER A 60 0.19 -11.12 -9.16
CA SER A 60 -0.34 -12.01 -8.11
C SER A 60 -1.62 -12.71 -8.55
N ALA A 61 -2.53 -12.03 -9.25
CA ALA A 61 -3.72 -12.66 -9.82
C ALA A 61 -3.37 -13.76 -10.86
N MET A 62 -2.33 -13.53 -11.69
CA MET A 62 -1.86 -14.54 -12.65
C MET A 62 -1.24 -15.75 -11.94
N VAL A 63 -0.39 -15.52 -10.93
CA VAL A 63 0.20 -16.60 -10.13
C VAL A 63 -0.90 -17.41 -9.44
N GLU A 64 -1.93 -16.74 -8.93
CA GLU A 64 -3.04 -17.42 -8.26
C GLU A 64 -3.89 -18.26 -9.22
N MET A 65 -4.04 -17.81 -10.45
CA MET A 65 -4.67 -18.59 -11.51
C MET A 65 -3.87 -19.85 -11.86
N MET A 66 -2.53 -19.80 -11.80
CA MET A 66 -1.68 -20.98 -11.99
C MET A 66 -1.81 -21.98 -10.83
N SER A 67 -2.16 -21.49 -9.64
CA SER A 67 -2.33 -22.30 -8.42
C SER A 67 -3.77 -22.75 -8.19
N ILE A 68 -4.68 -22.59 -9.16
CA ILE A 68 -6.14 -22.76 -8.97
C ILE A 68 -6.57 -24.13 -8.43
N THR A 69 -5.77 -25.18 -8.66
CA THR A 69 -6.05 -26.55 -8.17
C THR A 69 -5.28 -26.90 -6.90
N SER A 70 -4.49 -25.97 -6.35
CA SER A 70 -3.69 -26.22 -5.15
C SER A 70 -4.60 -26.33 -3.92
N ALA A 71 -4.17 -27.12 -2.94
CA ALA A 71 -4.93 -27.26 -1.69
C ALA A 71 -4.69 -26.05 -0.79
N VAL A 72 -5.71 -25.63 -0.04
CA VAL A 72 -5.68 -24.40 0.76
C VAL A 72 -6.05 -24.66 2.23
N PRO A 73 -5.33 -24.09 3.21
CA PRO A 73 -5.66 -24.20 4.61
C PRO A 73 -6.89 -23.34 4.96
N LEU A 74 -8.04 -23.96 5.19
CA LEU A 74 -9.32 -23.28 5.43
C LEU A 74 -10.07 -23.93 6.60
N PHE A 75 -10.45 -23.11 7.59
CA PHE A 75 -11.28 -23.52 8.74
C PHE A 75 -10.75 -24.75 9.51
N GLY A 76 -9.44 -24.84 9.73
CA GLY A 76 -8.84 -25.93 10.50
C GLY A 76 -8.49 -27.18 9.71
N ASP A 77 -8.65 -27.14 8.39
CA ASP A 77 -8.41 -28.29 7.52
C ASP A 77 -7.78 -27.86 6.20
N VAL A 78 -7.16 -28.79 5.49
CA VAL A 78 -6.60 -28.57 4.15
C VAL A 78 -7.67 -28.94 3.13
N ARG A 79 -8.24 -27.93 2.46
CA ARG A 79 -9.33 -28.09 1.50
C ARG A 79 -8.77 -28.19 0.08
N GLY A 80 -9.28 -29.15 -0.69
CA GLY A 80 -8.99 -29.32 -2.11
C GLY A 80 -10.25 -29.25 -2.97
N GLY A 81 -10.10 -29.61 -4.26
CA GLY A 81 -11.23 -29.73 -5.18
C GLY A 81 -11.99 -28.43 -5.39
N VAL A 82 -13.33 -28.49 -5.46
CA VAL A 82 -14.18 -27.34 -5.78
C VAL A 82 -14.05 -26.21 -4.77
N ILE A 83 -13.90 -26.51 -3.48
CA ILE A 83 -13.75 -25.47 -2.44
C ILE A 83 -12.46 -24.68 -2.65
N ALA A 84 -11.35 -25.37 -2.95
CA ALA A 84 -10.08 -24.71 -3.23
C ALA A 84 -10.15 -23.85 -4.49
N VAL A 85 -10.75 -24.36 -5.56
CA VAL A 85 -10.95 -23.60 -6.82
C VAL A 85 -11.74 -22.32 -6.55
N MET A 86 -12.85 -22.39 -5.79
CA MET A 86 -13.66 -21.22 -5.45
C MET A 86 -12.86 -20.20 -4.62
N TYR A 87 -12.03 -20.67 -3.69
CA TYR A 87 -11.16 -19.81 -2.90
C TYR A 87 -10.11 -19.09 -3.77
N HIS A 88 -9.41 -19.82 -4.65
CA HIS A 88 -8.45 -19.23 -5.57
C HIS A 88 -9.11 -18.24 -6.52
N LEU A 89 -10.29 -18.54 -7.07
CA LEU A 89 -11.04 -17.62 -7.93
C LEU A 89 -11.41 -16.32 -7.20
N LEU A 90 -11.77 -16.41 -5.92
CA LEU A 90 -12.03 -15.24 -5.09
C LEU A 90 -10.76 -14.38 -4.96
N PHE A 91 -9.60 -14.98 -4.70
CA PHE A 91 -8.33 -14.25 -4.59
C PHE A 91 -7.84 -13.69 -5.94
N VAL A 92 -8.02 -14.42 -7.04
CA VAL A 92 -7.81 -13.92 -8.40
C VAL A 92 -8.64 -12.66 -8.64
N GLY A 93 -9.93 -12.70 -8.30
CA GLY A 93 -10.83 -11.56 -8.44
C GLY A 93 -10.41 -10.36 -7.57
N LEU A 94 -10.03 -10.61 -6.32
CA LEU A 94 -9.53 -9.57 -5.41
C LEU A 94 -8.25 -8.92 -5.92
N PHE A 95 -7.23 -9.71 -6.27
CA PHE A 95 -5.95 -9.20 -6.77
C PHE A 95 -6.11 -8.49 -8.12
N PHE A 96 -6.91 -9.05 -9.03
CA PHE A 96 -7.20 -8.42 -10.30
C PHE A 96 -7.92 -7.07 -10.12
N GLY A 97 -8.97 -7.05 -9.28
CA GLY A 97 -9.72 -5.84 -8.98
C GLY A 97 -8.87 -4.75 -8.32
N MET A 98 -8.03 -5.10 -7.35
CA MET A 98 -7.08 -4.18 -6.72
C MET A 98 -6.07 -3.63 -7.74
N GLY A 99 -5.46 -4.51 -8.55
CA GLY A 99 -4.49 -4.13 -9.57
C GLY A 99 -5.08 -3.22 -10.64
N PHE A 100 -6.23 -3.61 -11.20
CA PHE A 100 -6.95 -2.84 -12.22
C PHE A 100 -7.49 -1.51 -11.66
N GLY A 101 -7.98 -1.49 -10.42
CA GLY A 101 -8.46 -0.30 -9.74
C GLY A 101 -7.37 0.74 -9.56
N MET A 102 -6.18 0.31 -9.12
CA MET A 102 -5.01 1.19 -9.01
C MET A 102 -4.48 1.66 -10.37
N TRP A 103 -4.55 0.82 -11.41
CA TRP A 103 -4.14 1.22 -12.76
C TRP A 103 -5.08 2.27 -13.38
N SER A 104 -6.39 2.08 -13.19
CA SER A 104 -7.44 2.90 -13.81
C SER A 104 -7.72 4.23 -13.12
N LYS A 105 -7.13 4.50 -11.94
CA LYS A 105 -7.30 5.75 -11.17
C LYS A 105 -8.75 6.05 -10.78
N LYS A 106 -9.57 5.02 -10.57
CA LYS A 106 -10.99 5.19 -10.24
C LYS A 106 -11.22 5.05 -8.72
N VAL A 107 -12.19 5.77 -8.18
CA VAL A 107 -12.57 5.73 -6.75
C VAL A 107 -12.83 4.31 -6.24
N TRP A 108 -13.45 3.45 -7.08
CA TRP A 108 -13.69 2.05 -6.72
C TRP A 108 -12.39 1.26 -6.50
N GLY A 109 -11.26 1.68 -7.08
CA GLY A 109 -9.95 1.07 -6.86
C GLY A 109 -9.47 1.21 -5.42
N PHE A 110 -9.70 2.37 -4.80
CA PHE A 110 -9.43 2.56 -3.38
C PHE A 110 -10.35 1.68 -2.51
N GLN A 111 -11.64 1.61 -2.85
CA GLN A 111 -12.60 0.75 -2.15
C GLN A 111 -12.22 -0.73 -2.23
N MET A 112 -11.76 -1.20 -3.40
CA MET A 112 -11.26 -2.56 -3.58
C MET A 112 -10.00 -2.84 -2.77
N MET A 113 -9.06 -1.88 -2.70
CA MET A 113 -7.88 -2.00 -1.84
C MET A 113 -8.24 -2.10 -0.37
N PHE A 114 -9.19 -1.28 0.09
CA PHE A 114 -9.67 -1.31 1.47
C PHE A 114 -10.36 -2.65 1.79
N GLY A 115 -11.34 -3.05 0.98
CA GLY A 115 -12.06 -4.31 1.17
C GLY A 115 -11.14 -5.54 1.07
N GLY A 116 -10.25 -5.57 0.09
CA GLY A 116 -9.25 -6.61 -0.08
C GLY A 116 -8.26 -6.67 1.08
N THR A 117 -7.89 -5.52 1.68
CA THR A 117 -7.03 -5.48 2.88
C THR A 117 -7.73 -6.09 4.09
N ILE A 118 -9.00 -5.76 4.33
CA ILE A 118 -9.78 -6.36 5.42
C ILE A 118 -9.88 -7.88 5.20
N PHE A 119 -10.27 -8.30 4.00
CA PHE A 119 -10.44 -9.70 3.68
C PHE A 119 -9.13 -10.50 3.83
N TYR A 120 -8.04 -10.01 3.25
CA TYR A 120 -6.71 -10.61 3.38
C TYR A 120 -6.24 -10.65 4.84
N THR A 121 -6.52 -9.61 5.63
CA THR A 121 -6.18 -9.59 7.05
C THR A 121 -6.93 -10.67 7.82
N LEU A 122 -8.25 -10.81 7.58
CA LEU A 122 -9.05 -11.86 8.22
C LEU A 122 -8.54 -13.25 7.86
N ASP A 123 -8.26 -13.51 6.58
CA ASP A 123 -7.68 -14.77 6.11
C ASP A 123 -6.37 -15.11 6.84
N ARG A 124 -5.43 -14.16 6.87
CA ARG A 124 -4.13 -14.36 7.52
C ARG A 124 -4.22 -14.47 9.04
N LEU A 125 -5.17 -13.79 9.69
CA LEU A 125 -5.42 -13.97 11.10
C LEU A 125 -5.99 -15.37 11.38
N LEU A 126 -6.94 -15.85 10.58
CA LEU A 126 -7.44 -17.22 10.70
C LEU A 126 -6.32 -18.25 10.52
N TYR A 127 -5.41 -18.01 9.57
CA TYR A 127 -4.23 -18.84 9.36
C TYR A 127 -3.28 -18.87 10.58
N ILE A 128 -2.99 -17.72 11.19
CA ILE A 128 -2.13 -17.65 12.39
C ILE A 128 -2.81 -18.30 13.60
N LEU A 129 -4.10 -18.04 13.81
CA LEU A 129 -4.84 -18.56 14.95
C LEU A 129 -5.09 -20.06 14.84
N ASN A 130 -5.13 -20.60 13.63
CA ASN A 130 -5.37 -22.02 13.40
C ASN A 130 -4.06 -22.81 13.24
N SER A 131 -3.46 -23.17 14.38
CA SER A 131 -2.24 -23.99 14.40
C SER A 131 -2.42 -25.37 13.74
N GLN A 132 -3.62 -25.95 13.81
CA GLN A 132 -3.91 -27.26 13.21
C GLN A 132 -3.82 -27.23 11.68
N ALA A 133 -4.54 -26.31 11.02
CA ALA A 133 -4.51 -26.18 9.56
C ALA A 133 -3.09 -25.87 9.05
N ARG A 134 -2.39 -24.98 9.75
CA ARG A 134 -1.01 -24.62 9.42
C ARG A 134 -0.07 -25.81 9.56
N ASN A 135 -0.16 -26.59 10.64
CA ASN A 135 0.70 -27.76 10.82
C ASN A 135 0.42 -28.84 9.77
N ALA A 136 -0.85 -29.00 9.36
CA ALA A 136 -1.23 -29.91 8.28
C ALA A 136 -0.64 -29.48 6.93
N GLU A 137 -0.69 -28.18 6.61
CA GLU A 137 -0.04 -27.61 5.42
C GLU A 137 1.48 -27.80 5.46
N ILE A 138 2.14 -27.44 6.56
CA ILE A 138 3.59 -27.61 6.72
C ILE A 138 4.00 -29.08 6.53
N THR A 139 3.24 -30.01 7.12
CA THR A 139 3.48 -31.44 6.97
C THR A 139 3.30 -31.89 5.52
N SER A 140 2.27 -31.39 4.84
CA SER A 140 2.04 -31.66 3.42
C SER A 140 3.15 -31.11 2.52
N MET A 141 3.67 -29.92 2.80
CA MET A 141 4.75 -29.30 2.03
C MET A 141 6.10 -29.97 2.26
N LEU A 142 6.41 -30.30 3.52
CA LEU A 142 7.70 -30.91 3.87
C LEU A 142 7.76 -32.39 3.48
N GLY A 143 6.64 -33.09 3.46
CA GLY A 143 6.58 -34.52 3.12
C GLY A 143 7.66 -35.33 3.83
N LYS A 144 8.52 -36.00 3.06
CA LYS A 144 9.62 -36.82 3.61
C LYS A 144 10.72 -36.01 4.32
N TYR A 145 10.88 -34.73 3.98
CA TYR A 145 11.85 -33.84 4.64
C TYR A 145 11.42 -33.44 6.05
N GLY A 146 10.13 -33.53 6.36
CA GLY A 146 9.60 -33.23 7.70
C GLY A 146 10.17 -34.15 8.78
N ALA A 147 10.45 -35.41 8.43
CA ALA A 147 11.10 -36.38 9.33
C ALA A 147 12.59 -36.08 9.57
N ILE A 148 13.26 -35.47 8.58
CA ILE A 148 14.68 -35.10 8.66
C ILE A 148 14.86 -33.85 9.55
N LEU A 149 13.93 -32.90 9.48
CA LEU A 149 13.94 -31.66 10.24
C LEU A 149 13.63 -31.84 11.74
N GLY A 150 12.95 -32.93 12.10
CA GLY A 150 12.48 -33.16 13.47
C GLY A 150 11.49 -32.10 13.97
N SER A 151 11.14 -32.17 15.26
CA SER A 151 10.23 -31.22 15.90
C SER A 151 10.77 -29.79 15.92
N ASP A 152 12.07 -29.64 16.15
CA ASP A 152 12.71 -28.33 16.32
C ASP A 152 12.76 -27.57 14.99
N GLY A 153 13.06 -28.26 13.88
CA GLY A 153 13.00 -27.66 12.55
C GLY A 153 11.59 -27.24 12.15
N GLN A 154 10.57 -28.03 12.48
CA GLN A 154 9.16 -27.68 12.22
C GLN A 154 8.71 -26.46 13.04
N ASN A 155 9.16 -26.35 14.29
CA ASN A 155 8.90 -25.17 15.13
C ASN A 155 9.56 -23.91 14.55
N MET A 156 10.80 -24.01 14.08
CA MET A 156 11.51 -22.91 13.42
C MET A 156 10.76 -22.45 12.16
N ILE A 157 10.32 -23.37 11.30
CA ILE A 157 9.54 -23.06 10.10
C ILE A 157 8.24 -22.32 10.49
N THR A 158 7.53 -22.83 11.49
CA THR A 158 6.30 -22.21 11.99
C THR A 158 6.55 -20.78 12.48
N GLN A 159 7.64 -20.54 13.21
CA GLN A 159 8.00 -19.21 13.69
C GLN A 159 8.31 -18.24 12.54
N VAL A 160 9.08 -18.70 11.54
CA VAL A 160 9.38 -17.91 10.34
C VAL A 160 8.10 -17.57 9.59
N MET A 161 7.21 -18.54 9.36
CA MET A 161 5.94 -18.30 8.69
C MET A 161 5.08 -17.27 9.44
N ASN A 162 4.96 -17.38 10.76
CA ASN A 162 4.19 -16.43 11.58
C ASN A 162 4.79 -15.01 11.49
N LEU A 163 6.12 -14.90 11.53
CA LEU A 163 6.82 -13.61 11.37
C LEU A 163 6.58 -13.02 9.98
N THR A 164 6.71 -13.84 8.93
CA THR A 164 6.48 -13.42 7.54
C THR A 164 5.04 -12.94 7.35
N VAL A 165 4.04 -13.66 7.87
CA VAL A 165 2.64 -13.25 7.80
C VAL A 165 2.42 -11.93 8.56
N GLY A 166 2.97 -11.81 9.77
CA GLY A 166 2.87 -10.59 10.58
C GLY A 166 3.48 -9.36 9.89
N LEU A 167 4.70 -9.48 9.36
CA LEU A 167 5.36 -8.43 8.58
C LEU A 167 4.57 -8.08 7.32
N THR A 168 4.06 -9.09 6.63
CA THR A 168 3.24 -8.88 5.42
C THR A 168 1.99 -8.07 5.75
N LEU A 169 1.29 -8.38 6.85
CA LEU A 169 0.12 -7.61 7.30
C LEU A 169 0.48 -6.17 7.64
N LEU A 170 1.58 -5.95 8.36
CA LEU A 170 2.06 -4.60 8.67
C LEU A 170 2.35 -3.79 7.39
N CYS A 171 3.03 -4.39 6.43
CA CYS A 171 3.29 -3.77 5.12
C CYS A 171 1.99 -3.50 4.35
N TRP A 172 1.01 -4.41 4.42
CA TRP A 172 -0.28 -4.28 3.74
C TRP A 172 -1.07 -3.08 4.26
N TRP A 173 -1.20 -2.97 5.58
CA TRP A 173 -1.85 -1.84 6.24
C TRP A 173 -1.08 -0.54 6.03
N GLY A 174 0.26 -0.59 6.05
CA GLY A 174 1.11 0.55 5.72
C GLY A 174 0.88 1.07 4.29
N PHE A 175 0.71 0.16 3.33
CA PHE A 175 0.38 0.53 1.95
C PHE A 175 -1.03 1.11 1.82
N LEU A 176 -2.03 0.55 2.50
CA LEU A 176 -3.38 1.11 2.52
C LEU A 176 -3.40 2.52 3.14
N LEU A 177 -2.67 2.73 4.23
CA LEU A 177 -2.50 4.05 4.86
C LEU A 177 -1.82 5.04 3.89
N TYR A 178 -0.80 4.59 3.15
CA TYR A 178 -0.18 5.38 2.09
C TYR A 178 -1.20 5.77 1.00
N LEU A 179 -2.04 4.83 0.54
CA LEU A 179 -3.10 5.12 -0.43
C LEU A 179 -4.13 6.10 0.11
N TYR A 180 -4.49 6.00 1.40
CA TYR A 180 -5.40 6.92 2.05
C TYR A 180 -4.88 8.37 2.00
N PHE A 181 -3.60 8.58 2.28
CA PHE A 181 -2.97 9.91 2.16
C PHE A 181 -2.80 10.38 0.70
N LYS A 182 -2.95 9.49 -0.27
CA LYS A 182 -2.83 9.78 -1.71
C LYS A 182 -4.14 9.55 -2.47
N ARG A 183 -5.28 9.62 -1.77
CA ARG A 183 -6.60 9.32 -2.34
C ARG A 183 -6.98 10.21 -3.52
N ASP A 184 -6.47 11.44 -3.59
CA ASP A 184 -6.63 12.37 -4.72
C ASP A 184 -6.21 11.74 -6.07
N TYR A 185 -5.33 10.74 -6.04
CA TYR A 185 -4.99 9.92 -7.22
C TYR A 185 -6.22 9.29 -7.88
N PHE A 186 -7.21 8.87 -7.09
CA PHE A 186 -8.41 8.16 -7.53
C PHE A 186 -9.59 9.08 -7.86
N GLU A 187 -9.49 10.37 -7.53
CA GLU A 187 -10.51 11.40 -7.78
C GLU A 187 -10.26 12.16 -9.11
N SER A 188 -9.09 11.97 -9.72
CA SER A 188 -8.59 12.78 -10.85
C SER A 188 -9.24 12.55 -12.24
N LEU A 189 -10.40 11.91 -12.34
CA LEU A 189 -11.05 11.56 -13.62
C LEU A 189 -12.54 11.96 -13.75
N GLU A 190 -13.05 12.85 -12.90
CA GLU A 190 -14.33 13.53 -13.16
C GLU A 190 -14.13 14.80 -14.02
N THR A 191 -13.68 14.60 -15.27
CA THR A 191 -13.72 15.61 -16.35
C THR A 191 -14.03 14.94 -17.67
#